data_AF-R4KQD8-F1
#
_entry.id   AF-R4KQD8-F1
#
_cell.length_a   1.000
_cell.length_b   1.000
_cell.length_c   1.000
_cell.angle_alpha   90.00
_cell.angle_beta   90.00
_cell.angle_gamma   90.00
#
_symmetry.space_group_name_H-M   'P 1'
#
loop_
_entity.id
_entity.type
_entity.pdbx_description
1 polymer ?
#
loop_
_entity_poly.entity_id
_entity_poly.type
_entity_poly.pdbx_seq_one_letter_code
_entity_poly.pdbx_strand_id
1 'polypeptide(L)'
;MTKFTGTLSLLRLAIRQDRFSLPVWIILPCLAFWGQVSFALAMPDWQVFLGELSSNPMTTAILGPIVPLTLEGAIMLRSMVQGALVLMIAAPLVVIRHTRSEEASSRAEFYLSRPVGKYAPFMAALILSMGGSLIAGLLVTILLLISGFAVAGSIVAGLTLAFAGCFFAGLALIIAQIFTAPKSAWIAITVLVGSTYFTMIMNNLSGGFSGWLWLAPQSWFRGTVPFGENAIWPFFVFALMCALTVFCAYAILKNRDIAGGLFAEPTGRTTAPSFLATPFALNLWQNKNMALAWSVGMAFLGLSVGAISPTIADQMSEMLASFASWGPAMAKLGNQEGLVALIIYMLGLMGGAILAVSMMIGLKSDESAGYTEMMLAKPISRERYMRSFIGMAFLYTAAVLVVLGLSTGIGWGAVTGDNLFLFKTLRMAITKIPSLWLIVGFAAFLYGMAPKIQTVLSLLLVGALIVLEMFWEVGLVPWEVLASTPFGIAHYSIPISELNILPLLIALILAVGLAWLGVRGFAKRNIGV
;
A
#
# COMPACT_ATOMS: atom_id res chain seq x y z
N MET A 1 -12.81 6.30 40.82
CA MET A 1 -11.98 5.59 39.81
C MET A 1 -11.24 6.63 38.99
N THR A 2 -9.94 6.45 38.74
CA THR A 2 -9.20 7.37 37.87
C THR A 2 -9.66 7.20 36.43
N LYS A 3 -9.66 8.27 35.63
CA LYS A 3 -10.13 8.25 34.23
C LYS A 3 -9.32 7.32 33.31
N PHE A 4 -8.22 6.73 33.81
CA PHE A 4 -7.31 5.80 33.12
C PHE A 4 -7.32 4.37 33.70
N THR A 5 -8.23 4.06 34.63
CA THR A 5 -8.36 2.72 35.20
C THR A 5 -8.59 1.70 34.08
N GLY A 6 -7.85 0.59 34.06
CA GLY A 6 -8.00 -0.48 33.07
C GLY A 6 -7.12 -0.39 31.82
N THR A 7 -6.30 0.68 31.66
CA THR A 7 -5.40 0.86 30.51
C THR A 7 -4.48 -0.34 30.29
N LEU A 8 -3.84 -0.86 31.35
CA LEU A 8 -2.92 -1.99 31.25
C LEU A 8 -3.63 -3.28 30.80
N SER A 9 -4.85 -3.51 31.25
CA SER A 9 -5.64 -4.68 30.86
C SER A 9 -6.03 -4.62 29.39
N LEU A 10 -6.46 -3.44 28.91
CA LEU A 10 -6.75 -3.21 27.51
C LEU A 10 -5.51 -3.31 26.63
N LEU A 11 -4.37 -2.78 27.08
CA LEU A 11 -3.08 -2.90 26.38
C LEU A 11 -2.68 -4.38 26.23
N ARG A 12 -2.76 -5.18 27.31
CA ARG A 12 -2.47 -6.63 27.23
C ARG A 12 -3.42 -7.34 26.28
N LEU A 13 -4.70 -6.97 26.26
CA LEU A 13 -5.68 -7.52 25.33
C LEU A 13 -5.31 -7.16 23.88
N ALA A 14 -4.99 -5.90 23.61
CA ALA A 14 -4.60 -5.42 22.29
C ALA A 14 -3.32 -6.13 21.78
N ILE A 15 -2.31 -6.30 22.64
CA ILE A 15 -1.10 -7.07 22.31
C ILE A 15 -1.44 -8.52 21.96
N ARG A 16 -2.37 -9.16 22.69
CA ARG A 16 -2.80 -10.54 22.39
C ARG A 16 -3.56 -10.63 21.07
N GLN A 17 -4.42 -9.67 20.78
CA GLN A 17 -5.16 -9.60 19.52
C GLN A 17 -4.23 -9.35 18.33
N ASP A 18 -3.16 -8.60 18.53
CA ASP A 18 -2.19 -8.24 17.49
C ASP A 18 -0.92 -9.07 17.51
N ARG A 19 -0.89 -10.21 18.22
CA ARG A 19 0.32 -11.05 18.35
C ARG A 19 0.99 -11.45 17.03
N PHE A 20 0.24 -11.47 15.93
CA PHE A 20 0.78 -11.73 14.58
C PHE A 20 0.98 -10.45 13.76
N SER A 21 0.09 -9.46 13.90
CA SER A 21 0.18 -8.22 13.12
C SER A 21 1.26 -7.28 13.67
N LEU A 22 1.37 -7.17 15.01
CA LEU A 22 2.31 -6.30 15.72
C LEU A 22 3.77 -6.59 15.37
N PRO A 23 4.27 -7.84 15.41
CA PRO A 23 5.65 -8.11 15.03
C PRO A 23 5.93 -7.82 13.56
N VAL A 24 4.96 -8.10 12.67
CA VAL A 24 5.14 -7.91 11.23
C VAL A 24 5.45 -6.46 10.90
N TRP A 25 4.63 -5.51 11.36
CA TRP A 25 4.88 -4.10 11.02
C TRP A 25 6.06 -3.49 11.80
N ILE A 26 6.41 -4.03 12.96
CA ILE A 26 7.61 -3.62 13.70
C ILE A 26 8.90 -4.06 12.97
N ILE A 27 8.88 -5.23 12.33
CA ILE A 27 10.04 -5.81 11.62
C ILE A 27 10.16 -5.27 10.19
N LEU A 28 9.05 -4.94 9.53
CA LEU A 28 9.06 -4.46 8.13
C LEU A 28 10.03 -3.29 7.85
N PRO A 29 10.13 -2.24 8.70
CA PRO A 29 11.13 -1.19 8.52
C PRO A 29 12.56 -1.74 8.59
N CYS A 30 12.83 -2.72 9.46
CA CYS A 30 14.14 -3.36 9.53
C CYS A 30 14.48 -4.12 8.25
N LEU A 31 13.51 -4.81 7.64
CA LEU A 31 13.70 -5.47 6.36
C LEU A 31 13.97 -4.46 5.23
N ALA A 32 13.29 -3.31 5.24
CA ALA A 32 13.56 -2.24 4.27
C ALA A 32 14.98 -1.67 4.43
N PHE A 33 15.44 -1.43 5.66
CA PHE A 33 16.82 -1.02 5.92
C PHE A 33 17.82 -2.10 5.51
N TRP A 34 17.58 -3.36 5.89
CA TRP A 34 18.46 -4.47 5.59
C TRP A 34 18.63 -4.71 4.09
N GLY A 35 17.54 -4.60 3.33
CA GLY A 35 17.57 -4.70 1.87
C GLY A 35 18.45 -3.62 1.23
N GLN A 36 18.33 -2.37 1.66
CA GLN A 36 19.16 -1.28 1.12
C GLN A 36 20.62 -1.37 1.57
N VAL A 37 20.90 -1.79 2.80
CA VAL A 37 22.27 -2.04 3.28
C VAL A 37 22.92 -3.14 2.46
N SER A 38 22.22 -4.27 2.27
CA SER A 38 22.72 -5.39 1.47
C SER A 38 22.96 -4.99 0.02
N PHE A 39 22.02 -4.22 -0.57
CA PHE A 39 22.15 -3.69 -1.92
C PHE A 39 23.38 -2.77 -2.05
N ALA A 40 23.55 -1.83 -1.13
CA ALA A 40 24.64 -0.86 -1.18
C ALA A 40 26.01 -1.52 -0.98
N LEU A 41 26.11 -2.52 -0.10
CA LEU A 41 27.36 -3.27 0.14
C LEU A 41 27.73 -4.24 -0.99
N ALA A 42 26.74 -4.75 -1.72
CA ALA A 42 26.96 -5.64 -2.86
C ALA A 42 27.35 -4.89 -4.15
N MET A 43 27.26 -3.56 -4.16
CA MET A 43 27.48 -2.75 -5.35
C MET A 43 28.97 -2.38 -5.50
N PRO A 44 29.64 -2.76 -6.61
CA PRO A 44 31.08 -2.53 -6.80
C PRO A 44 31.47 -1.04 -6.85
N ASP A 45 30.70 -0.21 -7.57
CA ASP A 45 30.98 1.21 -7.82
C ASP A 45 29.85 2.13 -7.30
N TRP A 46 29.53 2.03 -6.00
CA TRP A 46 28.46 2.83 -5.40
C TRP A 46 28.64 4.34 -5.59
N GLN A 47 29.88 4.85 -5.70
CA GLN A 47 30.17 6.27 -5.88
C GLN A 47 29.68 6.81 -7.23
N VAL A 48 29.85 6.03 -8.31
CA VAL A 48 29.36 6.38 -9.65
C VAL A 48 27.84 6.44 -9.65
N PHE A 49 27.20 5.46 -9.01
CA PHE A 49 25.75 5.42 -8.83
C PHE A 49 25.20 6.63 -8.07
N LEU A 50 25.90 7.10 -7.03
CA LEU A 50 25.50 8.34 -6.32
C LEU A 50 25.68 9.58 -7.19
N GLY A 51 26.74 9.63 -8.01
CA GLY A 51 26.96 10.71 -8.99
C GLY A 51 25.83 10.79 -10.02
N GLU A 52 25.39 9.65 -10.54
CA GLU A 52 24.26 9.58 -11.48
C GLU A 52 22.93 9.97 -10.80
N LEU A 53 22.67 9.46 -9.58
CA LEU A 53 21.43 9.78 -8.86
C LEU A 53 21.35 11.24 -8.43
N SER A 54 22.48 11.87 -8.12
CA SER A 54 22.54 13.27 -7.70
C SER A 54 22.57 14.26 -8.87
N SER A 55 23.11 13.85 -10.03
CA SER A 55 23.12 14.69 -11.23
C SER A 55 21.76 14.79 -11.91
N ASN A 56 20.87 13.80 -11.70
CA ASN A 56 19.53 13.82 -12.28
C ASN A 56 18.58 14.76 -11.48
N PRO A 57 18.05 15.84 -12.09
CA PRO A 57 17.18 16.80 -11.41
C PRO A 57 15.86 16.18 -10.95
N MET A 58 15.36 15.15 -11.65
CA MET A 58 14.10 14.48 -11.31
C MET A 58 14.27 13.48 -10.16
N THR A 59 15.36 12.72 -10.12
CA THR A 59 15.67 11.88 -8.95
C THR A 59 15.89 12.76 -7.71
N THR A 60 16.55 13.91 -7.88
CA THR A 60 16.71 14.90 -6.82
C THR A 60 15.37 15.55 -6.44
N ALA A 61 14.45 15.78 -7.37
CA ALA A 61 13.11 16.28 -7.02
C ALA A 61 12.25 15.23 -6.28
N ILE A 62 12.34 13.95 -6.64
CA ILE A 62 11.50 12.88 -6.07
C ILE A 62 12.10 12.32 -4.78
N LEU A 63 13.36 11.93 -4.79
CA LEU A 63 14.04 11.34 -3.63
C LEU A 63 14.68 12.40 -2.75
N GLY A 64 15.14 13.51 -3.35
CA GLY A 64 15.87 14.58 -2.68
C GLY A 64 17.38 14.45 -2.75
N PRO A 65 18.11 15.49 -2.30
CA PRO A 65 19.55 15.44 -2.18
C PRO A 65 19.98 14.37 -1.17
N ILE A 66 21.09 13.70 -1.48
CA ILE A 66 21.73 12.73 -0.59
C ILE A 66 22.45 13.51 0.51
N VAL A 67 22.11 13.24 1.78
CA VAL A 67 22.72 13.93 2.93
C VAL A 67 23.00 12.91 4.05
N PRO A 68 24.27 12.75 4.48
CA PRO A 68 25.50 13.26 3.85
C PRO A 68 25.82 12.56 2.51
N LEU A 69 26.67 13.14 1.66
CA LEU A 69 27.15 12.54 0.40
C LEU A 69 28.12 11.36 0.66
N THR A 70 27.61 10.33 1.32
CA THR A 70 28.33 9.11 1.69
C THR A 70 27.45 7.90 1.43
N LEU A 71 28.04 6.70 1.55
CA LEU A 71 27.33 5.43 1.42
C LEU A 71 26.14 5.37 2.40
N GLU A 72 26.35 5.82 3.65
CA GLU A 72 25.32 5.83 4.69
C GLU A 72 24.17 6.77 4.33
N GLY A 73 24.46 7.97 3.82
CA GLY A 73 23.42 8.91 3.40
C GLY A 73 22.58 8.39 2.24
N ALA A 74 23.17 7.63 1.31
CA ALA A 74 22.45 6.98 0.23
C ALA A 74 21.50 5.87 0.72
N ILE A 75 21.96 5.07 1.70
CA ILE A 75 21.13 4.07 2.38
C ILE A 75 19.98 4.80 3.08
N MET A 76 20.25 5.87 3.83
CA MET A 76 19.23 6.64 4.54
C MET A 76 18.17 7.22 3.60
N LEU A 77 18.57 7.74 2.44
CA LEU A 77 17.66 8.33 1.45
C LEU A 77 16.53 7.38 1.05
N ARG A 78 16.84 6.10 0.83
CA ARG A 78 15.87 5.09 0.39
C ARG A 78 15.21 4.40 1.58
N SER A 79 16.00 3.95 2.54
CA SER A 79 15.52 3.21 3.70
C SER A 79 14.62 4.05 4.59
N MET A 80 14.92 5.33 4.79
CA MET A 80 14.10 6.18 5.65
C MET A 80 12.72 6.43 5.03
N VAL A 81 12.64 6.70 3.73
CA VAL A 81 11.35 6.92 3.05
C VAL A 81 10.49 5.65 3.12
N GLN A 82 11.07 4.49 2.83
CA GLN A 82 10.37 3.20 2.88
C GLN A 82 9.97 2.81 4.32
N GLY A 83 10.91 2.90 5.26
CA GLY A 83 10.67 2.58 6.67
C GLY A 83 9.65 3.51 7.31
N ALA A 84 9.76 4.81 7.07
CA ALA A 84 8.81 5.80 7.56
C ALA A 84 7.42 5.55 6.99
N LEU A 85 7.29 5.25 5.69
CA LEU A 85 5.99 4.91 5.07
C LEU A 85 5.30 3.74 5.78
N VAL A 86 6.06 2.68 6.11
CA VAL A 86 5.52 1.54 6.86
C VAL A 86 4.95 2.00 8.21
N LEU A 87 5.69 2.79 8.98
CA LEU A 87 5.23 3.27 10.29
C LEU A 87 4.11 4.30 10.20
N MET A 88 4.16 5.19 9.21
CA MET A 88 3.13 6.20 8.93
C MET A 88 1.78 5.58 8.55
N ILE A 89 1.78 4.32 8.07
CA ILE A 89 0.56 3.56 7.79
C ILE A 89 0.20 2.65 8.97
N ALA A 90 1.17 1.90 9.50
CA ALA A 90 0.97 0.90 10.56
C ALA A 90 0.57 1.50 11.90
N ALA A 91 1.20 2.61 12.32
CA ALA A 91 0.93 3.22 13.61
C ALA A 91 -0.50 3.79 13.68
N PRO A 92 -1.01 4.55 12.69
CA PRO A 92 -2.43 4.85 12.59
C PRO A 92 -3.29 3.61 12.53
N LEU A 93 -2.79 2.53 11.90
CA LEU A 93 -3.62 1.35 11.73
C LEU A 93 -4.04 0.72 13.05
N VAL A 94 -3.06 0.59 13.94
CA VAL A 94 -3.25 0.12 15.30
C VAL A 94 -4.19 1.04 16.08
N VAL A 95 -4.01 2.36 15.95
CA VAL A 95 -4.84 3.35 16.66
C VAL A 95 -6.30 3.25 16.25
N ILE A 96 -6.61 3.27 14.96
CA ILE A 96 -7.99 3.22 14.46
C ILE A 96 -8.64 1.89 14.83
N ARG A 97 -7.90 0.79 14.73
CA ARG A 97 -8.39 -0.56 15.09
C ARG A 97 -8.79 -0.64 16.56
N HIS A 98 -7.96 -0.17 17.48
CA HIS A 98 -8.23 -0.27 18.93
C HIS A 98 -9.04 0.90 19.49
N THR A 99 -9.51 1.81 18.62
CA THR A 99 -10.43 2.90 18.99
C THR A 99 -11.72 2.84 18.16
N ARG A 100 -11.72 3.40 16.94
CA ARG A 100 -12.89 3.48 16.05
C ARG A 100 -13.50 2.12 15.76
N SER A 101 -12.69 1.11 15.43
CA SER A 101 -13.25 -0.19 15.04
C SER A 101 -13.90 -0.90 16.23
N GLU A 102 -13.40 -0.70 17.44
CA GLU A 102 -14.03 -1.22 18.66
C GLU A 102 -15.32 -0.46 19.02
N GLU A 103 -15.37 0.86 18.81
CA GLU A 103 -16.59 1.66 18.95
C GLU A 103 -17.66 1.24 17.92
N ALA A 104 -17.28 1.13 16.63
CA ALA A 104 -18.19 0.79 15.55
C ALA A 104 -18.74 -0.64 15.62
N SER A 105 -18.04 -1.55 16.31
CA SER A 105 -18.48 -2.93 16.51
C SER A 105 -19.34 -3.12 17.77
N SER A 106 -19.72 -2.03 18.46
CA SER A 106 -20.38 -2.02 19.78
C SER A 106 -19.63 -2.77 20.89
N ARG A 107 -18.40 -3.26 20.62
CA ARG A 107 -17.55 -3.94 21.60
C ARG A 107 -17.10 -2.99 22.71
N ALA A 108 -16.97 -1.71 22.37
CA ALA A 108 -16.67 -0.66 23.33
C ALA A 108 -17.67 -0.57 24.49
N GLU A 109 -18.95 -0.79 24.22
CA GLU A 109 -19.99 -0.73 25.25
C GLU A 109 -19.83 -1.86 26.28
N PHE A 110 -19.42 -3.05 25.85
CA PHE A 110 -19.22 -4.20 26.73
C PHE A 110 -18.08 -3.99 27.74
N TYR A 111 -16.94 -3.43 27.34
CA TYR A 111 -15.85 -3.21 28.30
C TYR A 111 -15.98 -1.88 29.06
N LEU A 112 -16.69 -0.89 28.53
CA LEU A 112 -17.04 0.33 29.29
C LEU A 112 -18.13 0.09 30.33
N SER A 113 -18.90 -1.00 30.23
CA SER A 113 -19.80 -1.47 31.31
C SER A 113 -19.06 -2.01 32.54
N ARG A 114 -17.75 -2.28 32.41
CA ARG A 114 -16.84 -2.71 33.50
C ARG A 114 -16.14 -1.49 34.12
N PRO A 115 -15.40 -1.61 35.24
CA PRO A 115 -14.68 -0.50 35.85
C PRO A 115 -13.45 -0.04 35.03
N VAL A 116 -13.70 0.46 33.82
CA VAL A 116 -12.73 0.97 32.85
C VAL A 116 -12.97 2.45 32.68
N GLY A 117 -11.91 3.26 32.81
CA GLY A 117 -12.02 4.71 32.67
C GLY A 117 -12.22 5.15 31.22
N LYS A 118 -12.91 6.28 31.01
CA LYS A 118 -13.20 6.88 29.68
C LYS A 118 -11.95 7.02 28.78
N TYR A 119 -10.76 7.25 29.35
CA TYR A 119 -9.53 7.46 28.60
C TYR A 119 -8.65 6.20 28.47
N ALA A 120 -9.06 5.07 29.05
CA ALA A 120 -8.25 3.85 29.02
C ALA A 120 -8.07 3.25 27.61
N PRO A 121 -9.10 3.17 26.73
CA PRO A 121 -8.92 2.68 25.36
C PRO A 121 -8.01 3.58 24.54
N PHE A 122 -8.19 4.91 24.67
CA PHE A 122 -7.34 5.92 24.05
C PHE A 122 -5.86 5.74 24.44
N MET A 123 -5.57 5.60 25.74
CA MET A 123 -4.20 5.46 26.22
C MET A 123 -3.60 4.10 25.85
N ALA A 124 -4.40 3.02 25.87
CA ALA A 124 -3.93 1.69 25.46
C ALA A 124 -3.52 1.66 23.98
N ALA A 125 -4.34 2.25 23.10
CA ALA A 125 -4.04 2.35 21.68
C ALA A 125 -2.80 3.24 21.42
N LEU A 126 -2.66 4.35 22.15
CA LEU A 126 -1.51 5.23 22.06
C LEU A 126 -0.21 4.53 22.47
N ILE A 127 -0.20 3.86 23.63
CA ILE A 127 0.97 3.12 24.13
C ILE A 127 1.36 2.02 23.16
N LEU A 128 0.38 1.26 22.63
CA LEU A 128 0.67 0.18 21.69
C LEU A 128 1.30 0.69 20.40
N SER A 129 0.74 1.77 19.84
CA SER A 129 1.18 2.32 18.54
C SER A 129 2.53 3.06 18.64
N MET A 130 2.68 3.96 19.62
CA MET A 130 3.96 4.64 19.87
C MET A 130 5.04 3.66 20.35
N GLY A 131 4.68 2.74 21.24
CA GLY A 131 5.59 1.70 21.72
C GLY A 131 6.10 0.82 20.59
N GLY A 132 5.23 0.38 19.67
CA GLY A 132 5.67 -0.40 18.51
C GLY A 132 6.56 0.41 17.56
N SER A 133 6.29 1.72 17.37
CA SER A 133 7.14 2.59 16.54
C SER A 133 8.53 2.82 17.17
N LEU A 134 8.60 2.96 18.50
CA LEU A 134 9.86 3.02 19.24
C LEU A 134 10.64 1.70 19.16
N ILE A 135 9.97 0.55 19.27
CA ILE A 135 10.61 -0.76 19.09
C ILE A 135 11.13 -0.92 17.67
N ALA A 136 10.37 -0.49 16.65
CA ALA A 136 10.82 -0.53 15.26
C ALA A 136 12.07 0.34 15.05
N GLY A 137 12.09 1.56 15.59
CA GLY A 137 13.28 2.42 15.58
C GLY A 137 14.48 1.79 16.29
N LEU A 138 14.27 1.17 17.45
CA LEU A 138 15.31 0.45 18.19
C LEU A 138 15.89 -0.72 17.38
N LEU A 139 15.04 -1.52 16.74
CA LEU A 139 15.50 -2.63 15.91
C LEU A 139 16.29 -2.15 14.68
N VAL A 140 15.89 -1.02 14.07
CA VAL A 140 16.68 -0.39 12.99
C VAL A 140 18.03 0.11 13.51
N THR A 141 18.09 0.72 14.70
CA THR A 141 19.37 1.08 15.34
C THR A 141 20.25 -0.15 15.56
N ILE A 142 19.70 -1.24 16.09
CA ILE A 142 20.44 -2.49 16.31
C ILE A 142 20.95 -3.07 14.98
N LEU A 143 20.12 -3.09 13.95
CA LEU A 143 20.49 -3.56 12.62
C LEU A 143 21.68 -2.77 12.07
N LEU A 144 21.62 -1.44 12.10
CA LEU A 144 22.70 -0.59 11.60
C LEU A 144 24.01 -0.77 12.40
N LEU A 145 23.92 -0.95 13.71
CA LEU A 145 25.07 -1.28 14.56
C LEU A 145 25.71 -2.62 14.18
N ILE A 146 24.89 -3.66 13.98
CA ILE A 146 25.38 -5.00 13.57
C ILE A 146 25.98 -4.95 12.16
N SER A 147 25.47 -4.10 11.28
CA SER A 147 26.02 -3.85 9.95
C SER A 147 27.32 -3.02 9.95
N GLY A 148 27.84 -2.63 11.11
CA GLY A 148 29.14 -1.94 11.25
C GLY A 148 29.09 -0.41 11.15
N PHE A 149 27.90 0.19 11.15
CA PHE A 149 27.76 1.65 11.08
C PHE A 149 27.98 2.33 12.44
N ALA A 150 28.36 3.62 12.41
CA ALA A 150 28.66 4.39 13.61
C ALA A 150 27.49 4.48 14.60
N VAL A 151 27.80 4.42 15.91
CA VAL A 151 26.79 4.35 16.99
C VAL A 151 25.87 5.57 16.99
N ALA A 152 26.43 6.78 16.94
CA ALA A 152 25.66 8.02 17.01
C ALA A 152 24.65 8.12 15.84
N GLY A 153 25.08 7.86 14.61
CA GLY A 153 24.21 7.90 13.43
C GLY A 153 23.13 6.83 13.44
N SER A 154 23.46 5.62 13.91
CA SER A 154 22.49 4.53 14.05
C SER A 154 21.37 4.86 15.06
N ILE A 155 21.71 5.51 16.17
CA ILE A 155 20.72 5.97 17.17
C ILE A 155 19.84 7.09 16.58
N VAL A 156 20.47 8.09 15.94
CA VAL A 156 19.74 9.20 15.33
C VAL A 156 18.78 8.70 14.24
N ALA A 157 19.21 7.79 13.37
CA ALA A 157 18.37 7.20 12.33
C ALA A 157 17.14 6.46 12.92
N GLY A 158 17.37 5.60 13.92
CA GLY A 158 16.28 4.85 14.56
C GLY A 158 15.29 5.75 15.31
N LEU A 159 15.77 6.78 16.01
CA LEU A 159 14.91 7.77 16.67
C LEU A 159 14.10 8.56 15.66
N THR A 160 14.70 9.05 14.58
CA THR A 160 14.00 9.82 13.54
C THR A 160 12.86 9.00 12.93
N LEU A 161 13.12 7.72 12.64
CA LEU A 161 12.13 6.79 12.15
C LEU A 161 10.99 6.59 13.16
N ALA A 162 11.31 6.35 14.44
CA ALA A 162 10.31 6.14 15.48
C ALA A 162 9.39 7.36 15.67
N PHE A 163 9.95 8.58 15.63
CA PHE A 163 9.17 9.81 15.76
C PHE A 163 8.18 10.00 14.61
N ALA A 164 8.52 9.59 13.38
CA ALA A 164 7.58 9.62 12.26
C ALA A 164 6.33 8.74 12.53
N GLY A 165 6.53 7.54 13.06
CA GLY A 165 5.44 6.65 13.49
C GLY A 165 4.62 7.23 14.65
N CYS A 166 5.29 7.75 15.68
CA CYS A 166 4.63 8.39 16.84
C CYS A 166 3.77 9.60 16.43
N PHE A 167 4.25 10.42 15.50
CA PHE A 167 3.51 11.58 15.01
C PHE A 167 2.22 11.16 14.31
N PHE A 168 2.29 10.13 13.44
CA PHE A 168 1.11 9.59 12.78
C PHE A 168 0.16 8.86 13.73
N ALA A 169 0.67 8.21 14.79
CA ALA A 169 -0.18 7.68 15.86
C ALA A 169 -1.01 8.79 16.53
N GLY A 170 -0.38 9.95 16.82
CA GLY A 170 -1.07 11.12 17.36
C GLY A 170 -2.11 11.70 16.40
N LEU A 171 -1.78 11.84 15.12
CA LEU A 171 -2.73 12.28 14.09
C LEU A 171 -3.93 11.32 13.95
N ALA A 172 -3.69 10.01 14.02
CA ALA A 172 -4.73 9.01 13.98
C ALA A 172 -5.69 9.10 15.16
N LEU A 173 -5.21 9.52 16.33
CA LEU A 173 -6.09 9.78 17.47
C LEU A 173 -7.01 10.98 17.23
N ILE A 174 -6.49 12.06 16.62
CA ILE A 174 -7.32 13.22 16.22
C ILE A 174 -8.39 12.78 15.23
N ILE A 175 -7.97 12.08 14.16
CA ILE A 175 -8.86 11.59 13.11
C ILE A 175 -9.90 10.62 13.68
N ALA A 176 -9.50 9.76 14.61
CA ALA A 176 -10.44 8.90 15.33
C ALA A 176 -11.49 9.75 16.05
N GLN A 177 -11.15 10.87 16.67
CA GLN A 177 -12.18 11.70 17.32
C GLN A 177 -13.12 12.39 16.32
N ILE A 178 -12.63 12.72 15.12
CA ILE A 178 -13.37 13.45 14.09
C ILE A 178 -14.44 12.58 13.42
N PHE A 179 -14.09 11.35 13.02
CA PHE A 179 -14.95 10.48 12.22
C PHE A 179 -15.65 9.40 13.05
N THR A 180 -16.91 9.09 12.70
CA THR A 180 -17.66 7.96 13.28
C THR A 180 -17.20 6.63 12.69
N ALA A 181 -17.17 6.53 11.36
CA ALA A 181 -16.85 5.32 10.63
C ALA A 181 -15.34 5.05 10.55
N PRO A 182 -14.86 3.83 10.89
CA PRO A 182 -13.45 3.47 10.74
C PRO A 182 -12.94 3.66 9.30
N LYS A 183 -13.78 3.35 8.30
CA LYS A 183 -13.46 3.52 6.87
C LYS A 183 -13.14 4.97 6.50
N SER A 184 -13.87 5.94 7.06
CA SER A 184 -13.62 7.36 6.82
C SER A 184 -12.32 7.82 7.49
N ALA A 185 -12.04 7.33 8.69
CA ALA A 185 -10.76 7.58 9.38
C ALA A 185 -9.56 7.06 8.57
N TRP A 186 -9.68 5.88 7.95
CA TRP A 186 -8.65 5.35 7.06
C TRP A 186 -8.38 6.22 5.86
N ILE A 187 -9.44 6.63 5.15
CA ILE A 187 -9.31 7.48 3.97
C ILE A 187 -8.62 8.80 4.34
N ALA A 188 -8.99 9.40 5.48
CA ALA A 188 -8.35 10.61 5.97
C ALA A 188 -6.86 10.41 6.24
N ILE A 189 -6.45 9.30 6.87
CA ILE A 189 -5.03 8.98 7.07
C ILE A 189 -4.31 8.76 5.75
N THR A 190 -4.89 8.02 4.81
CA THR A 190 -4.27 7.78 3.50
C THR A 190 -4.07 9.08 2.73
N VAL A 191 -5.05 9.98 2.74
CA VAL A 191 -4.93 11.32 2.14
C VAL A 191 -3.83 12.12 2.84
N LEU A 192 -3.75 12.05 4.18
CA LEU A 192 -2.72 12.75 4.94
C LEU A 192 -1.32 12.22 4.60
N VAL A 193 -1.11 10.90 4.56
CA VAL A 193 0.16 10.30 4.09
C VAL A 193 0.48 10.74 2.66
N GLY A 194 -0.49 10.70 1.74
CA GLY A 194 -0.30 11.18 0.37
C GLY A 194 0.10 12.65 0.31
N SER A 195 -0.49 13.49 1.15
CA SER A 195 -0.16 14.92 1.22
C SER A 195 1.27 15.17 1.74
N THR A 196 1.83 14.30 2.59
CA THR A 196 3.22 14.47 3.04
C THR A 196 4.21 14.16 1.93
N TYR A 197 3.85 13.38 0.90
CA TYR A 197 4.72 13.19 -0.27
C TYR A 197 4.78 14.45 -1.13
N PHE A 198 3.67 15.17 -1.24
CA PHE A 198 3.67 16.47 -1.90
C PHE A 198 4.58 17.46 -1.16
N THR A 199 4.48 17.55 0.17
CA THR A 199 5.37 18.43 0.96
C THR A 199 6.83 17.98 0.90
N MET A 200 7.11 16.67 0.82
CA MET A 200 8.45 16.14 0.56
C MET A 200 9.00 16.61 -0.79
N ILE A 201 8.24 16.48 -1.88
CA ILE A 201 8.68 16.95 -3.21
C ILE A 201 8.95 18.45 -3.18
N MET A 202 8.07 19.25 -2.56
CA MET A 202 8.28 20.69 -2.42
C MET A 202 9.53 21.01 -1.58
N ASN A 203 9.80 20.23 -0.53
CA ASN A 203 11.02 20.35 0.26
C ASN A 203 12.26 20.03 -0.59
N ASN A 204 12.21 18.98 -1.40
CA ASN A 204 13.28 18.55 -2.29
C ASN A 204 13.62 19.64 -3.32
N LEU A 205 12.59 20.19 -3.98
CA LEU A 205 12.73 21.28 -4.96
C LEU A 205 13.31 22.56 -4.33
N SER A 206 13.12 22.77 -3.03
CA SER A 206 13.65 23.92 -2.29
C SER A 206 15.05 23.67 -1.70
N GLY A 207 15.79 22.66 -2.19
CA GLY A 207 17.14 22.35 -1.72
C GLY A 207 17.21 21.39 -0.51
N GLY A 208 16.08 20.80 -0.10
CA GLY A 208 16.03 19.71 0.88
C GLY A 208 15.97 20.12 2.35
N PHE A 209 16.13 21.41 2.68
CA PHE A 209 16.01 21.95 4.03
C PHE A 209 15.19 23.26 4.01
N SER A 210 13.87 23.13 3.89
CA SER A 210 12.92 24.24 3.86
C SER A 210 11.84 24.07 4.94
N GLY A 211 10.94 25.05 5.09
CA GLY A 211 9.78 24.93 6.00
C GLY A 211 8.89 23.71 5.71
N TRP A 212 8.89 23.20 4.47
CA TRP A 212 8.16 21.99 4.07
C TRP A 212 8.67 20.71 4.73
N LEU A 213 9.94 20.69 5.19
CA LEU A 213 10.55 19.55 5.90
C LEU A 213 9.71 19.10 7.10
N TRP A 214 9.17 20.04 7.86
CA TRP A 214 8.42 19.74 9.08
C TRP A 214 7.09 19.04 8.80
N LEU A 215 6.53 19.22 7.60
CA LEU A 215 5.30 18.57 7.15
C LEU A 215 5.56 17.24 6.41
N ALA A 216 6.82 16.81 6.31
CA ALA A 216 7.22 15.57 5.64
C ALA A 216 8.00 14.65 6.59
N PRO A 217 7.32 13.87 7.45
CA PRO A 217 7.99 13.00 8.43
C PRO A 217 8.97 12.00 7.82
N GLN A 218 8.69 11.51 6.61
CA GLN A 218 9.60 10.64 5.87
C GLN A 218 10.89 11.35 5.39
N SER A 219 10.94 12.68 5.44
CA SER A 219 12.11 13.50 5.09
C SER A 219 12.85 14.04 6.32
N TRP A 220 12.37 13.80 7.54
CA TRP A 220 12.96 14.33 8.79
C TRP A 220 14.43 13.94 9.00
N PHE A 221 14.89 12.85 8.37
CA PHE A 221 16.31 12.48 8.39
C PHE A 221 17.23 13.56 7.81
N ARG A 222 16.71 14.46 6.97
CA ARG A 222 17.49 15.60 6.47
C ARG A 222 17.66 16.71 7.50
N GLY A 223 16.78 16.77 8.50
CA GLY A 223 16.97 17.66 9.63
C GLY A 223 17.93 17.10 10.66
N THR A 224 17.89 15.79 10.90
CA THR A 224 18.75 15.13 11.89
C THR A 224 20.11 14.68 11.34
N VAL A 225 20.24 14.58 10.02
CA VAL A 225 21.44 14.15 9.27
C VAL A 225 22.19 12.99 9.94
N PRO A 226 21.59 11.78 9.98
CA PRO A 226 22.27 10.61 10.53
C PRO A 226 23.60 10.35 9.81
N PHE A 227 24.64 9.99 10.55
CA PHE A 227 26.00 9.73 10.04
C PHE A 227 26.74 10.96 9.48
N GLY A 228 26.12 12.14 9.46
CA GLY A 228 26.78 13.42 9.25
C GLY A 228 26.84 14.21 10.56
N GLU A 229 26.08 15.30 10.65
CA GLU A 229 26.05 16.17 11.83
C GLU A 229 25.41 15.52 13.06
N ASN A 230 24.54 14.53 12.88
CA ASN A 230 23.79 13.88 13.97
C ASN A 230 23.05 14.89 14.86
N ALA A 231 22.39 15.85 14.24
CA ALA A 231 21.73 16.97 14.92
C ALA A 231 20.61 16.47 15.85
N ILE A 232 20.73 16.80 17.14
CA ILE A 232 19.80 16.36 18.19
C ILE A 232 18.62 17.33 18.34
N TRP A 233 18.83 18.61 18.03
CA TRP A 233 17.82 19.64 18.24
C TRP A 233 16.47 19.38 17.52
N PRO A 234 16.38 18.76 16.32
CA PRO A 234 15.09 18.50 15.66
C PRO A 234 14.21 17.56 16.47
N PHE A 235 14.77 16.70 17.32
CA PHE A 235 13.99 15.81 18.18
C PHE A 235 13.10 16.57 19.17
N PHE A 236 13.50 17.77 19.61
CA PHE A 236 12.63 18.61 20.44
C PHE A 236 11.39 19.07 19.65
N VAL A 237 11.55 19.38 18.36
CA VAL A 237 10.45 19.74 17.48
C VAL A 237 9.54 18.53 17.24
N PHE A 238 10.11 17.35 16.97
CA PHE A 238 9.32 16.13 16.76
C PHE A 238 8.54 15.74 18.02
N ALA A 239 9.17 15.84 19.19
CA ALA A 239 8.51 15.59 20.48
C ALA A 239 7.38 16.60 20.73
N LEU A 240 7.59 17.88 20.44
CA LEU A 240 6.56 18.91 20.54
C LEU A 240 5.38 18.61 19.60
N MET A 241 5.64 18.26 18.33
CA MET A 241 4.60 17.90 17.36
C MET A 241 3.80 16.67 17.80
N CYS A 242 4.47 15.63 18.32
CA CYS A 242 3.79 14.46 18.89
C CYS A 242 2.94 14.83 20.11
N ALA A 243 3.47 15.65 21.02
CA ALA A 243 2.74 16.08 22.21
C ALA A 243 1.50 16.91 21.84
N LEU A 244 1.63 17.83 20.86
CA LEU A 244 0.52 18.65 20.38
C LEU A 244 -0.59 17.80 19.76
N THR A 245 -0.25 16.79 18.95
CA THR A 245 -1.28 15.93 18.33
C THR A 245 -2.05 15.12 19.37
N VAL A 246 -1.35 14.55 20.37
CA VAL A 246 -1.99 13.84 21.49
C VAL A 246 -2.85 14.78 22.34
N PHE A 247 -2.35 15.99 22.63
CA PHE A 247 -3.09 17.00 23.38
C PHE A 247 -4.39 17.40 22.66
N CYS A 248 -4.32 17.70 21.35
CA CYS A 248 -5.48 18.00 20.54
C CYS A 248 -6.50 16.86 20.56
N ALA A 249 -6.05 15.61 20.39
CA ALA A 249 -6.94 14.46 20.43
C ALA A 249 -7.63 14.30 21.80
N TYR A 250 -6.91 14.54 22.89
CA TYR A 250 -7.47 14.52 24.25
C TYR A 250 -8.48 15.64 24.49
N ALA A 251 -8.19 16.86 24.03
CA ALA A 251 -9.08 18.01 24.14
C ALA A 251 -10.43 17.74 23.44
N ILE A 252 -10.40 17.12 22.26
CA ILE A 252 -11.62 16.73 21.54
C ILE A 252 -12.36 15.63 22.31
N LEU A 253 -11.66 14.57 22.74
CA LEU A 253 -12.25 13.44 23.47
C LEU A 253 -12.95 13.85 24.77
N LYS A 254 -12.48 14.92 25.43
CA LYS A 254 -13.08 15.43 26.67
C LYS A 254 -14.55 15.82 26.48
N ASN A 255 -14.86 16.51 25.38
CA ASN A 255 -16.18 17.09 25.13
C ASN A 255 -17.08 16.18 24.28
N ARG A 256 -16.57 15.01 23.87
CA ARG A 256 -17.27 14.10 22.97
C ARG A 256 -17.99 12.97 23.71
N ASP A 257 -19.18 12.65 23.24
CA ASP A 257 -19.95 11.49 23.68
C ASP A 257 -19.46 10.20 23.00
N ILE A 258 -19.86 9.06 23.58
CA ILE A 258 -19.57 7.73 23.06
C ILE A 258 -20.40 7.51 21.79
N ALA A 259 -19.81 6.89 20.76
CA ALA A 259 -20.39 6.70 19.41
C ALA A 259 -20.64 7.99 18.59
N GLY A 260 -20.44 9.19 19.16
CA GLY A 260 -20.45 10.44 18.42
C GLY A 260 -19.12 10.74 17.72
N GLY A 261 -19.17 11.26 16.50
CA GLY A 261 -18.05 11.94 15.82
C GLY A 261 -18.32 13.45 15.76
N LEU A 262 -17.30 14.26 15.47
CA LEU A 262 -17.49 15.70 15.20
C LEU A 262 -18.37 15.93 13.97
N PHE A 263 -18.26 15.04 12.98
CA PHE A 263 -19.17 14.99 11.85
C PHE A 263 -20.26 13.95 12.11
N ALA A 264 -21.51 14.40 12.11
CA ALA A 264 -22.66 13.50 12.09
C ALA A 264 -22.63 12.69 10.79
N GLU A 265 -22.83 11.38 10.90
CA GLU A 265 -22.98 10.54 9.72
C GLU A 265 -24.32 10.89 9.05
N PRO A 266 -24.32 11.32 7.78
CA PRO A 266 -25.57 11.67 7.11
C PRO A 266 -26.48 10.45 7.09
N THR A 267 -27.76 10.62 7.47
CA THR A 267 -28.76 9.54 7.50
C THR A 267 -29.09 8.95 6.11
N GLY A 268 -28.39 9.40 5.07
CA GLY A 268 -28.62 8.99 3.69
C GLY A 268 -29.95 9.51 3.13
N ARG A 269 -30.26 9.08 1.91
CA ARG A 269 -31.57 9.37 1.29
C ARG A 269 -32.61 8.41 1.86
N THR A 270 -33.81 8.92 2.11
CA THR A 270 -34.96 8.14 2.59
C THR A 270 -35.41 7.07 1.59
N THR A 271 -35.17 7.30 0.30
CA THR A 271 -35.46 6.34 -0.78
C THR A 271 -34.21 6.07 -1.62
N ALA A 272 -33.95 4.79 -1.87
CA ALA A 272 -32.90 4.38 -2.79
C ALA A 272 -33.39 4.56 -4.25
N PRO A 273 -32.57 5.11 -5.16
CA PRO A 273 -32.93 5.23 -6.56
C PRO A 273 -33.13 3.85 -7.23
N SER A 274 -34.06 3.76 -8.18
CA SER A 274 -34.50 2.51 -8.82
C SER A 274 -33.38 1.74 -9.52
N PHE A 275 -32.32 2.41 -9.99
CA PHE A 275 -31.18 1.73 -10.61
C PHE A 275 -30.41 0.84 -9.62
N LEU A 276 -30.47 1.10 -8.30
CA LEU A 276 -29.86 0.27 -7.25
C LEU A 276 -30.67 -1.00 -6.94
N ALA A 277 -31.77 -1.26 -7.66
CA ALA A 277 -32.60 -2.44 -7.46
C ALA A 277 -31.92 -3.76 -7.89
N THR A 278 -30.81 -3.68 -8.64
CA THR A 278 -30.05 -4.87 -9.06
C THR A 278 -28.83 -5.11 -8.15
N PRO A 279 -28.48 -6.38 -7.85
CA PRO A 279 -27.27 -6.70 -7.08
C PRO A 279 -26.01 -6.11 -7.72
N PHE A 280 -25.96 -6.07 -9.05
CA PHE A 280 -24.86 -5.50 -9.81
C PHE A 280 -24.71 -3.99 -9.56
N ALA A 281 -25.79 -3.22 -9.70
CA ALA A 281 -25.75 -1.78 -9.49
C ALA A 281 -25.49 -1.40 -8.02
N LEU A 282 -26.02 -2.17 -7.07
CA LEU A 282 -25.76 -1.96 -5.64
C LEU A 282 -24.27 -2.12 -5.33
N ASN A 283 -23.67 -3.20 -5.79
CA ASN A 283 -22.25 -3.45 -5.55
C ASN A 283 -21.38 -2.44 -6.33
N LEU A 284 -21.79 -2.01 -7.53
CA LEU A 284 -21.12 -0.92 -8.25
C LEU A 284 -21.10 0.34 -7.38
N TRP A 285 -22.24 0.68 -6.78
CA TRP A 285 -22.37 1.84 -5.91
C TRP A 285 -21.55 1.73 -4.62
N GLN A 286 -21.47 0.54 -4.03
CA GLN A 286 -20.68 0.30 -2.81
C GLN A 286 -19.18 0.34 -3.06
N ASN A 287 -18.74 -0.20 -4.20
CA ASN A 287 -17.32 -0.30 -4.55
C ASN A 287 -16.80 0.85 -5.40
N LYS A 288 -17.66 1.79 -5.84
CA LYS A 288 -17.26 2.94 -6.68
C LYS A 288 -16.11 3.75 -6.11
N ASN A 289 -16.08 3.97 -4.79
CA ASN A 289 -15.04 4.79 -4.16
C ASN A 289 -13.69 4.07 -4.18
N MET A 290 -13.70 2.74 -4.00
CA MET A 290 -12.50 1.92 -4.11
C MET A 290 -12.02 1.89 -5.56
N ALA A 291 -12.93 1.64 -6.51
CA ALA A 291 -12.61 1.65 -7.92
C ALA A 291 -12.06 3.02 -8.38
N LEU A 292 -12.68 4.12 -7.94
CA LEU A 292 -12.23 5.47 -8.25
C LEU A 292 -10.85 5.76 -7.64
N ALA A 293 -10.61 5.37 -6.38
CA ALA A 293 -9.31 5.55 -5.75
C ALA A 293 -8.20 4.78 -6.50
N TRP A 294 -8.45 3.52 -6.88
CA TRP A 294 -7.50 2.72 -7.66
C TRP A 294 -7.29 3.28 -9.06
N SER A 295 -8.35 3.71 -9.75
CA SER A 295 -8.25 4.34 -11.07
C SER A 295 -7.48 5.66 -11.01
N VAL A 296 -7.74 6.51 -10.01
CA VAL A 296 -6.99 7.77 -9.83
C VAL A 296 -5.53 7.51 -9.51
N GLY A 297 -5.24 6.56 -8.61
CA GLY A 297 -3.86 6.17 -8.30
C GLY A 297 -3.11 5.64 -9.52
N MET A 298 -3.75 4.78 -10.32
CA MET A 298 -3.17 4.21 -11.53
C MET A 298 -3.06 5.23 -12.66
N ALA A 299 -3.99 6.18 -12.77
CA ALA A 299 -3.88 7.30 -13.69
C ALA A 299 -2.70 8.20 -13.33
N PHE A 300 -2.54 8.52 -12.05
CA PHE A 300 -1.44 9.34 -11.57
C PHE A 300 -0.08 8.65 -11.79
N LEU A 301 0.03 7.38 -11.40
CA LEU A 301 1.24 6.60 -11.59
C LEU A 301 1.54 6.40 -13.08
N GLY A 302 0.55 6.07 -13.90
CA GLY A 302 0.71 5.94 -15.34
C GLY A 302 1.18 7.24 -15.99
N LEU A 303 0.51 8.37 -15.73
CA LEU A 303 0.93 9.69 -16.21
C LEU A 303 2.38 10.00 -15.82
N SER A 304 2.74 9.77 -14.56
CA SER A 304 4.09 10.01 -14.06
C SER A 304 5.11 9.16 -14.80
N VAL A 305 4.83 7.86 -14.94
CA VAL A 305 5.71 6.92 -15.65
C VAL A 305 5.89 7.33 -17.11
N GLY A 306 4.80 7.62 -17.81
CA GLY A 306 4.85 8.06 -19.21
C GLY A 306 5.73 9.30 -19.40
N ALA A 307 5.58 10.29 -18.51
CA ALA A 307 6.34 11.53 -18.57
C ALA A 307 7.82 11.34 -18.18
N ILE A 308 8.11 10.44 -17.24
CA ILE A 308 9.44 10.24 -16.67
C ILE A 308 10.29 9.28 -17.51
N SER A 309 9.68 8.26 -18.11
CA SER A 309 10.39 7.17 -18.78
C SER A 309 11.35 7.60 -19.89
N PRO A 310 11.03 8.55 -20.81
CA PRO A 310 11.97 8.99 -21.83
C PRO A 310 13.26 9.56 -21.24
N THR A 311 13.13 10.47 -20.27
CA THR A 311 14.26 11.16 -19.63
C THR A 311 15.15 10.21 -18.85
N ILE A 312 14.54 9.26 -18.15
CA ILE A 312 15.28 8.26 -17.37
C ILE A 312 16.00 7.28 -18.30
N ALA A 313 15.32 6.77 -19.33
CA ALA A 313 15.87 5.72 -20.18
C ALA A 313 17.05 6.17 -21.06
N ASP A 314 17.12 7.45 -21.45
CA ASP A 314 18.26 8.02 -22.18
C ASP A 314 19.53 8.11 -21.33
N GLN A 315 19.38 8.20 -20.01
CA GLN A 315 20.49 8.33 -19.06
C GLN A 315 20.90 6.98 -18.43
N MET A 316 20.15 5.92 -18.70
CA MET A 316 20.26 4.62 -18.03
C MET A 316 21.16 3.58 -18.76
N SER A 317 21.80 3.95 -19.88
CA SER A 317 22.28 2.96 -20.87
C SER A 317 23.45 2.06 -20.44
N GLU A 318 24.32 2.47 -19.51
CA GLU A 318 25.51 1.66 -19.17
C GLU A 318 25.30 0.75 -17.95
N MET A 319 24.59 1.21 -16.93
CA MET A 319 24.50 0.49 -15.64
C MET A 319 23.29 -0.46 -15.53
N LEU A 320 22.24 -0.29 -16.34
CA LEU A 320 21.10 -1.24 -16.35
C LEU A 320 21.29 -2.41 -17.30
N ALA A 321 22.17 -2.24 -18.30
CA ALA A 321 22.68 -3.32 -19.09
C ALA A 321 23.38 -4.39 -18.23
N SER A 322 23.89 -4.05 -17.04
CA SER A 322 24.51 -5.00 -16.10
C SER A 322 23.51 -5.74 -15.20
N PHE A 323 22.24 -5.33 -15.10
CA PHE A 323 21.21 -6.17 -14.49
C PHE A 323 20.79 -7.25 -15.50
N ALA A 324 21.25 -8.48 -15.27
CA ALA A 324 21.18 -9.61 -16.20
C ALA A 324 19.76 -9.92 -16.75
N SER A 325 18.69 -9.54 -16.05
CA SER A 325 17.30 -9.79 -16.41
C SER A 325 16.59 -8.66 -17.17
N TRP A 326 17.09 -7.42 -17.11
CA TRP A 326 16.47 -6.26 -17.76
C TRP A 326 17.05 -6.00 -19.16
N GLY A 327 18.33 -6.37 -19.35
CA GLY A 327 19.05 -6.24 -20.63
C GLY A 327 18.33 -6.80 -21.86
N PRO A 328 17.74 -8.02 -21.83
CA PRO A 328 17.09 -8.59 -23.01
C PRO A 328 15.85 -7.82 -23.50
N ALA A 329 15.05 -7.27 -22.57
CA ALA A 329 13.87 -6.47 -22.91
C ALA A 329 14.27 -5.09 -23.45
N MET A 330 15.27 -4.46 -22.82
CA MET A 330 15.83 -3.17 -23.26
C MET A 330 16.52 -3.28 -24.61
N ALA A 331 17.21 -4.41 -24.89
CA ALA A 331 17.87 -4.67 -26.17
C ALA A 331 16.87 -4.88 -27.33
N LYS A 332 15.68 -5.42 -27.06
CA LYS A 332 14.67 -5.70 -28.09
C LYS A 332 13.71 -4.53 -28.35
N LEU A 333 13.32 -3.80 -27.31
CA LEU A 333 12.33 -2.71 -27.38
C LEU A 333 12.97 -1.32 -27.43
N GLY A 334 14.26 -1.22 -27.11
CA GLY A 334 14.93 0.05 -26.79
C GLY A 334 14.72 0.43 -25.33
N ASN A 335 15.68 1.19 -24.76
CA ASN A 335 15.69 1.52 -23.33
C ASN A 335 14.40 2.20 -22.87
N GLN A 336 13.84 3.10 -23.68
CA GLN A 336 12.68 3.88 -23.27
C GLN A 336 11.39 3.03 -23.30
N GLU A 337 11.12 2.33 -24.40
CA GLU A 337 9.91 1.47 -24.51
C GLU A 337 9.98 0.28 -23.54
N GLY A 338 11.17 -0.30 -23.33
CA GLY A 338 11.39 -1.39 -22.38
C GLY A 338 11.11 -0.99 -20.93
N LEU A 339 11.54 0.20 -20.51
CA LEU A 339 11.24 0.74 -19.19
C LEU A 339 9.74 0.95 -18.98
N VAL A 340 9.04 1.51 -19.98
CA VAL A 340 7.58 1.68 -19.93
C VAL A 340 6.87 0.33 -19.82
N ALA A 341 7.29 -0.66 -20.60
CA ALA A 341 6.71 -2.00 -20.57
C ALA A 341 6.88 -2.68 -19.20
N LEU A 342 8.08 -2.57 -18.60
CA LEU A 342 8.39 -3.09 -17.26
C LEU A 342 7.54 -2.43 -16.18
N ILE A 343 7.39 -1.10 -16.22
CA ILE A 343 6.62 -0.41 -15.19
C ILE A 343 5.11 -0.67 -15.34
N ILE A 344 4.59 -0.71 -16.58
CA ILE A 344 3.20 -1.14 -16.84
C ILE A 344 2.97 -2.56 -16.33
N TYR A 345 3.95 -3.45 -16.50
CA TYR A 345 3.88 -4.82 -15.97
C TYR A 345 3.84 -4.83 -14.44
N MET A 346 4.76 -4.14 -13.76
CA MET A 346 4.80 -4.08 -12.30
C MET A 346 3.51 -3.47 -11.73
N LEU A 347 3.10 -2.29 -12.20
CA LEU A 347 1.89 -1.63 -11.73
C LEU A 347 0.63 -2.42 -12.09
N GLY A 348 0.55 -2.89 -13.35
CA GLY A 348 -0.62 -3.58 -13.87
C GLY A 348 -0.84 -4.96 -13.28
N LEU A 349 0.19 -5.79 -13.16
CA LEU A 349 0.06 -7.14 -12.62
C LEU A 349 0.21 -7.18 -11.10
N MET A 350 1.24 -6.56 -10.51
CA MET A 350 1.41 -6.63 -9.05
C MET A 350 0.33 -5.80 -8.36
N GLY A 351 0.14 -4.54 -8.78
CA GLY A 351 -0.92 -3.68 -8.25
C GLY A 351 -2.32 -4.20 -8.59
N GLY A 352 -2.54 -4.62 -9.83
CA GLY A 352 -3.82 -5.18 -10.27
C GLY A 352 -4.19 -6.51 -9.59
N ALA A 353 -3.21 -7.36 -9.26
CA ALA A 353 -3.45 -8.62 -8.55
C ALA A 353 -3.92 -8.38 -7.11
N ILE A 354 -3.35 -7.37 -6.44
CA ILE A 354 -3.80 -6.96 -5.10
C ILE A 354 -5.26 -6.47 -5.17
N LEU A 355 -5.61 -5.64 -6.16
CA LEU A 355 -6.98 -5.20 -6.38
C LEU A 355 -7.94 -6.38 -6.66
N ALA A 356 -7.53 -7.29 -7.55
CA ALA A 356 -8.29 -8.49 -7.93
C ALA A 356 -8.68 -9.32 -6.70
N VAL A 357 -7.70 -9.61 -5.83
CA VAL A 357 -7.92 -10.39 -4.61
C VAL A 357 -8.71 -9.59 -3.58
N SER A 358 -8.45 -8.29 -3.43
CA SER A 358 -9.14 -7.43 -2.46
C SER A 358 -10.64 -7.36 -2.70
N MET A 359 -11.09 -7.34 -3.96
CA MET A 359 -12.52 -7.35 -4.29
C MET A 359 -13.22 -8.63 -3.82
N MET A 360 -12.55 -9.77 -3.93
CA MET A 360 -13.11 -11.04 -3.48
C MET A 360 -13.01 -11.24 -1.97
N ILE A 361 -11.99 -10.69 -1.31
CA ILE A 361 -11.90 -10.67 0.16
C ILE A 361 -12.99 -9.76 0.75
N GLY A 362 -13.33 -8.66 0.09
CA GLY A 362 -14.42 -7.77 0.50
C GLY A 362 -15.74 -8.52 0.66
N LEU A 363 -16.07 -9.39 -0.30
CA LEU A 363 -17.27 -10.22 -0.23
C LEU A 363 -17.27 -11.17 0.99
N LYS A 364 -16.11 -11.70 1.38
CA LYS A 364 -15.97 -12.50 2.59
C LYS A 364 -16.16 -11.69 3.86
N SER A 365 -15.66 -10.46 3.87
CA SER A 365 -15.91 -9.52 4.97
C SER A 365 -17.39 -9.22 5.11
N ASP A 366 -18.11 -9.02 3.99
CA ASP A 366 -19.55 -8.76 3.99
C ASP A 366 -20.36 -9.98 4.45
N GLU A 367 -19.91 -11.20 4.11
CA GLU A 367 -20.48 -12.43 4.65
C GLU A 367 -20.25 -12.54 6.16
N SER A 368 -19.03 -12.30 6.64
CA SER A 368 -18.69 -12.34 8.07
C SER A 368 -19.39 -11.27 8.91
N ALA A 369 -19.82 -10.17 8.29
CA ALA A 369 -20.61 -9.12 8.92
C ALA A 369 -22.14 -9.36 8.88
N GLY A 370 -22.60 -10.46 8.26
CA GLY A 370 -24.02 -10.80 8.14
C GLY A 370 -24.76 -10.05 7.01
N TYR A 371 -24.11 -9.15 6.28
CA TYR A 371 -24.76 -8.42 5.17
C TYR A 371 -25.18 -9.33 4.02
N THR A 372 -24.42 -10.39 3.78
CA THR A 372 -24.76 -11.38 2.74
C THR A 372 -26.07 -12.11 3.06
N GLU A 373 -26.31 -12.43 4.34
CA GLU A 373 -27.57 -13.07 4.78
C GLU A 373 -28.76 -12.13 4.60
N MET A 374 -28.61 -10.86 4.98
CA MET A 374 -29.65 -9.83 4.78
C MET A 374 -30.03 -9.66 3.31
N MET A 375 -29.06 -9.78 2.39
CA MET A 375 -29.30 -9.67 0.95
C MET A 375 -29.93 -10.94 0.37
N LEU A 376 -29.55 -12.13 0.86
CA LEU A 376 -30.10 -13.40 0.40
C LEU A 376 -31.48 -13.72 0.99
N ALA A 377 -31.94 -12.98 2.01
CA ALA A 377 -33.33 -13.00 2.46
C ALA A 377 -34.29 -12.37 1.44
N LYS A 378 -33.79 -11.55 0.52
CA LYS A 378 -34.57 -11.00 -0.62
C LYS A 378 -34.67 -12.05 -1.74
N PRO A 379 -35.60 -11.92 -2.71
CA PRO A 379 -35.76 -12.86 -3.82
C PRO A 379 -34.63 -12.75 -4.86
N ILE A 380 -33.38 -12.97 -4.45
CA ILE A 380 -32.17 -12.94 -5.26
C ILE A 380 -31.51 -14.31 -5.16
N SER A 381 -31.27 -14.96 -6.30
CA SER A 381 -30.56 -16.25 -6.29
C SER A 381 -29.10 -16.08 -5.89
N ARG A 382 -28.57 -17.05 -5.14
CA ARG A 382 -27.15 -17.09 -4.72
C ARG A 382 -26.19 -16.97 -5.90
N GLU A 383 -26.50 -17.63 -7.01
CA GLU A 383 -25.70 -17.54 -8.23
C GLU A 383 -25.69 -16.12 -8.81
N ARG A 384 -26.86 -15.46 -8.90
CA ARG A 384 -26.95 -14.08 -9.40
C ARG A 384 -26.19 -13.12 -8.49
N TYR A 385 -26.24 -13.32 -7.17
CA TYR A 385 -25.47 -12.55 -6.22
C TYR A 385 -23.96 -12.69 -6.45
N MET A 386 -23.42 -13.92 -6.43
CA MET A 386 -21.99 -14.16 -6.64
C MET A 386 -21.47 -13.67 -8.01
N ARG A 387 -22.23 -13.93 -9.08
CA ARG A 387 -21.87 -13.48 -10.44
C ARG A 387 -21.77 -11.95 -10.53
N SER A 388 -22.56 -11.21 -9.75
CA SER A 388 -22.46 -9.75 -9.73
C SER A 388 -21.08 -9.30 -9.22
N PHE A 389 -20.61 -9.86 -8.11
CA PHE A 389 -19.28 -9.55 -7.54
C PHE A 389 -18.14 -9.93 -8.47
N ILE A 390 -18.19 -11.13 -9.06
CA ILE A 390 -17.17 -11.58 -10.02
C ILE A 390 -17.15 -10.68 -11.26
N GLY A 391 -18.32 -10.35 -11.82
CA GLY A 391 -18.43 -9.47 -12.98
C GLY A 391 -17.84 -8.08 -12.71
N MET A 392 -18.05 -7.54 -11.51
CA MET A 392 -17.41 -6.29 -11.10
C MET A 392 -15.91 -6.42 -10.90
N ALA A 393 -15.42 -7.52 -10.32
CA ALA A 393 -13.99 -7.75 -10.19
C ALA A 393 -13.29 -7.79 -11.56
N PHE A 394 -13.89 -8.45 -12.55
CA PHE A 394 -13.40 -8.42 -13.93
C PHE A 394 -13.46 -7.04 -14.56
N LEU A 395 -14.58 -6.33 -14.41
CA LEU A 395 -14.77 -5.00 -15.00
C LEU A 395 -13.79 -3.98 -14.41
N TYR A 396 -13.62 -3.95 -13.09
CA TYR A 396 -12.77 -2.97 -12.43
C TYR A 396 -11.28 -3.23 -12.67
N THR A 397 -10.83 -4.49 -12.63
CA THR A 397 -9.44 -4.81 -12.95
C THR A 397 -9.09 -4.47 -14.40
N ALA A 398 -10.01 -4.73 -15.34
CA ALA A 398 -9.84 -4.30 -16.72
C ALA A 398 -9.84 -2.77 -16.87
N ALA A 399 -10.78 -2.07 -16.21
CA ALA A 399 -10.86 -0.61 -16.26
C ALA A 399 -9.59 0.05 -15.73
N VAL A 400 -9.02 -0.46 -14.62
CA VAL A 400 -7.78 0.05 -14.06
C VAL A 400 -6.60 -0.13 -15.01
N LEU A 401 -6.49 -1.27 -15.70
CA LEU A 401 -5.44 -1.48 -16.72
C LEU A 401 -5.61 -0.54 -17.91
N VAL A 402 -6.84 -0.30 -18.36
CA VAL A 402 -7.12 0.67 -19.43
C VAL A 402 -6.70 2.08 -19.00
N VAL A 403 -7.06 2.48 -17.77
CA VAL A 403 -6.67 3.78 -17.20
C VAL A 403 -5.15 3.90 -17.11
N LEU A 404 -4.46 2.86 -16.64
CA LEU A 404 -2.99 2.81 -16.60
C LEU A 404 -2.38 2.98 -17.99
N GLY A 405 -2.81 2.19 -18.99
CA GLY A 405 -2.27 2.27 -20.34
C GLY A 405 -2.51 3.62 -21.03
N LEU A 406 -3.71 4.19 -20.86
CA LEU A 406 -4.06 5.51 -21.40
C LEU A 406 -3.24 6.62 -20.74
N SER A 407 -3.19 6.63 -19.40
CA SER A 407 -2.46 7.65 -18.64
C SER A 407 -0.96 7.63 -18.95
N THR A 408 -0.34 6.45 -19.06
CA THR A 408 1.06 6.33 -19.49
C THR A 408 1.28 6.84 -20.91
N GLY A 409 0.37 6.55 -21.83
CA GLY A 409 0.43 7.07 -23.20
C GLY A 409 0.33 8.59 -23.27
N ILE A 410 -0.59 9.18 -22.48
CA ILE A 410 -0.77 10.63 -22.38
C ILE A 410 0.48 11.29 -21.77
N GLY A 411 1.03 10.73 -20.69
CA GLY A 411 2.23 11.23 -20.04
C GLY A 411 3.43 11.24 -20.99
N TRP A 412 3.58 10.17 -21.78
CA TRP A 412 4.61 10.06 -22.81
C TRP A 412 4.46 11.13 -23.90
N GLY A 413 3.27 11.20 -24.52
CA GLY A 413 2.99 12.14 -25.61
C GLY A 413 3.15 13.60 -25.16
N ALA A 414 2.86 13.92 -23.90
CA ALA A 414 3.06 15.26 -23.35
C ALA A 414 4.53 15.70 -23.30
N VAL A 415 5.49 14.77 -23.19
CA VAL A 415 6.92 15.07 -23.10
C VAL A 415 7.62 14.92 -24.45
N THR A 416 7.30 13.88 -25.21
CA THR A 416 7.99 13.55 -26.48
C THR A 416 7.29 14.09 -27.72
N GLY A 417 6.01 14.48 -27.61
CA GLY A 417 5.16 14.83 -28.74
C GLY A 417 4.63 13.63 -29.54
N ASP A 418 5.04 12.40 -29.21
CA ASP A 418 4.56 11.19 -29.89
C ASP A 418 3.25 10.67 -29.29
N ASN A 419 2.13 11.13 -29.84
CA ASN A 419 0.80 10.70 -29.45
C ASN A 419 0.44 9.28 -29.94
N LEU A 420 1.17 8.71 -30.91
CA LEU A 420 0.91 7.36 -31.41
C LEU A 420 1.35 6.29 -30.39
N PHE A 421 2.29 6.62 -29.52
CA PHE A 421 2.74 5.77 -28.44
C PHE A 421 1.62 5.37 -27.47
N LEU A 422 0.56 6.18 -27.36
CA LEU A 422 -0.62 5.88 -26.55
C LEU A 422 -1.28 4.54 -26.93
N PHE A 423 -1.33 4.20 -28.22
CA PHE A 423 -1.89 2.93 -28.64
C PHE A 423 -0.98 1.75 -28.27
N LYS A 424 0.34 1.96 -28.26
CA LYS A 424 1.29 0.93 -27.79
C LYS A 424 1.13 0.68 -26.30
N THR A 425 1.13 1.72 -25.46
CA THR A 425 0.98 1.58 -24.00
C THR A 425 -0.37 0.99 -23.62
N LEU A 426 -1.44 1.36 -24.32
CA LEU A 426 -2.76 0.77 -24.13
C LEU A 426 -2.76 -0.74 -24.44
N ARG A 427 -2.11 -1.17 -25.54
CA ARG A 427 -1.94 -2.59 -25.84
C ARG A 427 -1.08 -3.30 -24.78
N MET A 428 0.00 -2.67 -24.30
CA MET A 428 0.84 -3.23 -23.23
C MET A 428 0.02 -3.52 -21.98
N ALA A 429 -0.88 -2.61 -21.60
CA ALA A 429 -1.73 -2.77 -20.43
C ALA A 429 -2.87 -3.78 -20.64
N ILE A 430 -3.58 -3.74 -21.78
CA ILE A 430 -4.71 -4.64 -22.07
C ILE A 430 -4.28 -6.10 -22.15
N THR A 431 -3.07 -6.38 -22.65
CA THR A 431 -2.55 -7.77 -22.70
C THR A 431 -2.41 -8.41 -21.31
N LYS A 432 -2.41 -7.61 -20.23
CA LYS A 432 -2.34 -8.11 -18.84
C LYS A 432 -3.70 -8.51 -18.27
N ILE A 433 -4.80 -8.20 -18.95
CA ILE A 433 -6.17 -8.49 -18.47
C ILE A 433 -6.40 -9.99 -18.20
N PRO A 434 -6.04 -10.93 -19.11
CA PRO A 434 -6.27 -12.36 -18.88
C PRO A 434 -5.58 -12.88 -17.62
N SER A 435 -4.36 -12.41 -17.34
CA SER A 435 -3.61 -12.75 -16.14
C SER A 435 -4.33 -12.32 -14.85
N LEU A 436 -4.86 -11.08 -14.82
CA LEU A 436 -5.63 -10.60 -13.66
C LEU A 436 -6.94 -11.35 -13.50
N TRP A 437 -7.63 -11.64 -14.60
CA TRP A 437 -8.88 -12.39 -14.55
C TRP A 437 -8.67 -13.83 -14.05
N LEU A 438 -7.53 -14.45 -14.36
CA LEU A 438 -7.17 -15.75 -13.77
C LEU A 438 -7.08 -15.66 -12.24
N ILE A 439 -6.47 -14.60 -11.71
CA ILE A 439 -6.33 -14.35 -10.27
C ILE A 439 -7.70 -14.09 -9.63
N VAL A 440 -8.57 -13.30 -10.28
CA VAL A 440 -9.97 -13.10 -9.84
C VAL A 440 -10.71 -14.44 -9.81
N GLY A 441 -10.59 -15.25 -10.87
CA GLY A 441 -11.22 -16.56 -10.97
C GLY A 441 -10.78 -17.50 -9.84
N PHE A 442 -9.49 -17.53 -9.54
CA PHE A 442 -8.94 -18.30 -8.41
C PHE A 442 -9.46 -17.81 -7.06
N ALA A 443 -9.46 -16.51 -6.81
CA ALA A 443 -9.99 -15.94 -5.57
C ALA A 443 -11.51 -16.21 -5.41
N ALA A 444 -12.26 -16.20 -6.52
CA ALA A 444 -13.68 -16.57 -6.54
C ALA A 444 -13.91 -18.06 -6.30
N PHE A 445 -13.07 -18.93 -6.86
CA PHE A 445 -13.06 -20.37 -6.60
C PHE A 445 -12.87 -20.65 -5.11
N LEU A 446 -11.82 -20.07 -4.50
CA LEU A 446 -11.54 -20.21 -3.08
C LEU A 446 -12.67 -19.67 -2.22
N TYR A 447 -13.25 -18.52 -2.58
CA TYR A 447 -14.37 -17.96 -1.84
C TYR A 447 -15.58 -18.90 -1.87
N GLY A 448 -15.89 -19.49 -3.02
CA GLY A 448 -17.02 -20.41 -3.16
C GLY A 448 -16.85 -21.71 -2.39
N MET A 449 -15.68 -22.34 -2.52
CA MET A 449 -15.44 -23.70 -2.01
C MET A 449 -14.82 -23.75 -0.60
N ALA A 450 -13.93 -22.80 -0.26
CA ALA A 450 -13.13 -22.84 0.96
C ALA A 450 -13.02 -21.45 1.63
N PRO A 451 -14.14 -20.84 2.05
CA PRO A 451 -14.19 -19.45 2.52
C PRO A 451 -13.35 -19.17 3.76
N LYS A 452 -13.07 -20.20 4.58
CA LYS A 452 -12.27 -20.08 5.81
C LYS A 452 -10.80 -19.77 5.52
N ILE A 453 -10.27 -20.25 4.39
CA ILE A 453 -8.86 -20.12 4.01
C ILE A 453 -8.67 -19.20 2.80
N GLN A 454 -9.75 -18.71 2.19
CA GLN A 454 -9.71 -17.85 1.00
C GLN A 454 -8.78 -16.65 1.17
N THR A 455 -8.92 -15.87 2.25
CA THR A 455 -8.10 -14.67 2.47
C THR A 455 -6.61 -15.02 2.49
N VAL A 456 -6.23 -16.05 3.24
CA VAL A 456 -4.84 -16.47 3.39
C VAL A 456 -4.29 -17.00 2.07
N LEU A 457 -4.99 -17.93 1.41
CA LEU A 457 -4.52 -18.52 0.16
C LEU A 457 -4.48 -17.53 -1.02
N SER A 458 -5.42 -16.59 -1.08
CA SER A 458 -5.42 -15.57 -2.14
C SER A 458 -4.26 -14.59 -1.97
N LEU A 459 -3.94 -14.19 -0.73
CA LEU A 459 -2.78 -13.34 -0.44
C LEU A 459 -1.46 -14.09 -0.63
N LEU A 460 -1.39 -15.37 -0.22
CA LEU A 460 -0.23 -16.22 -0.47
C LEU A 460 0.01 -16.42 -1.96
N LEU A 461 -1.03 -16.58 -2.77
CA LEU A 461 -0.89 -16.65 -4.23
C LEU A 461 -0.22 -15.38 -4.77
N VAL A 462 -0.75 -14.20 -4.44
CA VAL A 462 -0.19 -12.93 -4.93
C VAL A 462 1.25 -12.73 -4.43
N GLY A 463 1.51 -13.01 -3.15
CA GLY A 463 2.85 -12.93 -2.58
C GLY A 463 3.83 -13.92 -3.24
N ALA A 464 3.41 -15.15 -3.49
CA ALA A 464 4.23 -16.15 -4.16
C ALA A 464 4.54 -15.77 -5.60
N LEU A 465 3.59 -15.21 -6.36
CA LEU A 465 3.82 -14.70 -7.71
C LEU A 465 4.85 -13.56 -7.73
N ILE A 466 4.76 -12.63 -6.77
CA ILE A 466 5.73 -11.54 -6.62
C ILE A 466 7.12 -12.07 -6.25
N VAL A 467 7.21 -13.01 -5.32
CA VAL A 467 8.51 -13.60 -4.92
C VAL A 467 9.13 -14.42 -6.06
N LEU A 468 8.31 -15.17 -6.80
CA LEU A 468 8.77 -15.92 -7.97
C LEU A 468 9.32 -14.99 -9.05
N GLU A 469 8.67 -13.85 -9.28
CA GLU A 469 9.18 -12.79 -10.16
C GLU A 469 10.56 -12.32 -9.71
N MET A 470 10.70 -11.94 -8.43
CA MET A 470 11.99 -11.48 -7.90
C MET A 470 13.09 -12.55 -7.99
N PHE A 471 12.75 -13.82 -7.77
CA PHE A 471 13.70 -14.92 -7.91
C PHE A 471 14.09 -15.18 -9.36
N TRP A 472 13.17 -15.00 -10.30
CA TRP A 472 13.50 -15.05 -11.72
C TRP A 472 14.42 -13.89 -12.12
N GLU A 473 14.17 -12.67 -11.63
CA GLU A 473 15.01 -11.49 -11.91
C GLU A 473 16.45 -11.68 -11.44
N VAL A 474 16.66 -12.40 -10.33
CA VAL A 474 17.99 -12.72 -9.76
C VAL A 474 18.60 -13.99 -10.39
N GLY A 475 17.87 -14.67 -11.28
CA GLY A 475 18.34 -15.87 -11.98
C GLY A 475 18.28 -17.16 -11.14
N LEU A 476 17.54 -17.17 -10.03
CA LEU A 476 17.35 -18.35 -9.17
C LEU A 476 16.25 -19.28 -9.70
N VAL A 477 15.29 -18.74 -10.46
CA VAL A 477 14.15 -19.48 -11.03
C VAL A 477 14.26 -19.45 -12.56
N PRO A 478 14.12 -20.60 -13.24
CA PRO A 478 14.21 -20.64 -14.70
C PRO A 478 12.92 -20.13 -15.36
N TRP A 479 13.03 -19.64 -16.59
CA TRP A 479 11.92 -18.98 -17.31
C TRP A 479 10.70 -19.89 -17.49
N GLU A 480 10.88 -21.20 -17.65
CA GLU A 480 9.78 -22.15 -17.86
C GLU A 480 8.80 -22.17 -16.68
N VAL A 481 9.33 -22.00 -15.46
CA VAL A 481 8.52 -21.92 -14.24
C VAL A 481 7.74 -20.61 -14.24
N LEU A 482 8.39 -19.47 -14.49
CA LEU A 482 7.70 -18.17 -14.50
C LEU A 482 6.65 -18.09 -15.63
N ALA A 483 6.97 -18.58 -16.82
CA ALA A 483 6.10 -18.63 -17.99
C ALA A 483 4.79 -19.40 -17.75
N SER A 484 4.80 -20.38 -16.84
CA SER A 484 3.61 -21.15 -16.45
C SER A 484 2.66 -20.40 -15.52
N THR A 485 3.12 -19.32 -14.89
CA THR A 485 2.33 -18.51 -13.95
C THR A 485 1.51 -17.44 -14.69
N PRO A 486 0.43 -16.90 -14.09
CA PRO A 486 -0.27 -15.74 -14.65
C PRO A 486 0.64 -14.55 -14.97
N PHE A 487 1.76 -14.38 -14.25
CA PHE A 487 2.71 -13.29 -14.47
C PHE A 487 3.53 -13.49 -15.77
N GLY A 488 3.84 -14.74 -16.12
CA GLY A 488 4.57 -15.09 -17.34
C GLY A 488 3.78 -14.97 -18.65
N ILE A 489 2.45 -15.09 -18.60
CA ILE A 489 1.58 -15.13 -19.81
C ILE A 489 1.71 -13.88 -20.68
N ALA A 490 1.79 -12.72 -20.04
CA ALA A 490 2.02 -11.44 -20.69
C ALA A 490 3.16 -10.73 -19.96
N HIS A 491 4.34 -11.35 -19.95
CA HIS A 491 5.51 -10.77 -19.34
C HIS A 491 6.04 -9.55 -20.12
N TYR A 492 6.75 -8.62 -19.47
CA TYR A 492 7.29 -7.42 -20.14
C TYR A 492 8.42 -7.73 -21.12
N SER A 493 9.12 -8.85 -20.93
CA SER A 493 10.23 -9.29 -21.80
C SER A 493 9.79 -9.76 -23.19
N ILE A 494 8.49 -10.00 -23.39
CA ILE A 494 7.91 -10.43 -24.66
C ILE A 494 7.34 -9.20 -25.36
N PRO A 495 7.89 -8.79 -26.52
CA PRO A 495 7.31 -7.72 -27.32
C PRO A 495 5.86 -8.03 -27.68
N ILE A 496 4.99 -7.01 -27.69
CA ILE A 496 3.56 -7.20 -27.99
C ILE A 496 3.34 -7.82 -29.37
N SER A 497 4.22 -7.53 -30.33
CA SER A 497 4.18 -8.08 -31.69
C SER A 497 4.47 -9.59 -31.76
N GLU A 498 5.20 -10.11 -30.78
CA GLU A 498 5.60 -11.53 -30.68
C GLU A 498 4.70 -12.31 -29.69
N LEU A 499 3.75 -11.63 -29.04
CA LEU A 499 2.92 -12.23 -28.01
C LEU A 499 1.97 -13.26 -28.61
N ASN A 500 2.11 -14.51 -28.18
CA ASN A 500 1.22 -15.59 -28.62
C ASN A 500 -0.18 -15.39 -28.00
N ILE A 501 -1.21 -15.46 -28.85
CA ILE A 501 -2.61 -15.30 -28.44
C ILE A 501 -3.13 -16.53 -27.69
N LEU A 502 -2.56 -17.70 -27.94
CA LEU A 502 -3.03 -18.97 -27.36
C LEU A 502 -2.95 -18.99 -25.82
N PRO A 503 -1.83 -18.62 -25.16
CA PRO A 503 -1.78 -18.50 -23.70
C PRO A 503 -2.82 -17.54 -23.11
N LEU A 504 -3.11 -16.43 -23.79
CA LEU A 504 -4.13 -15.47 -23.34
C LEU A 504 -5.54 -16.07 -23.37
N LEU A 505 -5.88 -16.82 -24.43
CA LEU A 505 -7.17 -17.50 -24.55
C LEU A 505 -7.32 -18.61 -23.50
N ILE A 506 -6.25 -19.39 -23.27
CA ILE A 506 -6.23 -20.41 -22.23
C ILE A 506 -6.46 -19.78 -20.85
N ALA A 507 -5.80 -18.65 -20.55
CA ALA A 507 -5.99 -17.93 -19.30
C ALA A 507 -7.43 -17.46 -19.11
N LEU A 508 -8.08 -16.94 -20.17
CA LEU A 508 -9.48 -16.53 -20.13
C LEU A 508 -10.42 -17.72 -19.87
N ILE A 509 -10.20 -18.85 -20.53
CA ILE A 509 -11.00 -20.07 -20.33
C ILE A 509 -10.85 -20.57 -18.89
N LEU A 510 -9.62 -20.63 -18.37
CA LEU A 510 -9.36 -21.02 -16.99
C LEU A 510 -9.96 -20.05 -15.98
N ALA A 511 -9.88 -18.74 -16.23
CA ALA A 511 -10.49 -17.71 -15.38
C ALA A 511 -12.01 -17.89 -15.27
N VAL A 512 -12.69 -18.10 -16.40
CA VAL A 512 -14.13 -18.35 -16.44
C VAL A 512 -14.49 -19.69 -15.80
N GLY A 513 -13.69 -20.74 -16.03
CA GLY A 513 -13.89 -22.05 -15.42
C GLY A 513 -13.78 -22.02 -13.89
N LEU A 514 -12.74 -21.37 -13.35
CA LEU A 514 -12.56 -21.20 -11.91
C LEU A 514 -13.66 -20.34 -11.30
N ALA A 515 -14.03 -19.24 -11.95
CA ALA A 515 -15.14 -18.40 -11.52
C ALA A 515 -16.47 -19.18 -11.48
N TRP A 516 -16.74 -20.01 -12.49
CA TRP A 516 -17.93 -20.87 -12.54
C TRP A 516 -17.95 -21.91 -11.42
N LEU A 517 -16.82 -22.57 -11.15
CA LEU A 517 -16.68 -23.49 -10.02
C LEU A 517 -16.91 -22.76 -8.69
N GLY A 518 -16.39 -21.54 -8.53
CA GLY A 518 -16.66 -20.69 -7.37
C GLY A 518 -18.14 -20.38 -7.18
N VAL A 519 -18.85 -20.01 -8.26
CA VAL A 519 -20.31 -19.78 -8.22
C VAL A 519 -21.07 -21.04 -7.81
N ARG A 520 -20.71 -22.20 -8.37
CA ARG A 520 -21.34 -23.48 -8.01
C ARG A 520 -21.07 -23.88 -6.56
N GLY A 521 -19.84 -23.66 -6.07
CA GLY A 521 -19.48 -23.87 -4.67
C GLY A 521 -20.29 -22.99 -3.73
N PHE A 522 -20.40 -21.70 -4.04
CA PHE A 522 -21.19 -20.74 -3.27
C PHE A 522 -22.68 -21.09 -3.25
N ALA A 523 -23.24 -21.53 -4.39
CA ALA A 523 -24.65 -21.90 -4.46
C ALA A 523 -25.01 -23.08 -3.54
N LYS A 524 -24.10 -24.07 -3.42
CA LYS A 524 -24.29 -25.29 -2.61
C LYS A 524 -23.94 -25.13 -1.13
N ARG A 525 -23.21 -24.09 -0.74
CA ARG A 525 -22.76 -23.87 0.64
C ARG A 525 -23.85 -23.24 1.50
N ASN A 526 -23.86 -23.55 2.79
CA ASN A 526 -24.65 -22.81 3.78
C ASN A 526 -24.06 -21.41 4.01
N ILE A 527 -24.93 -20.42 4.19
CA ILE A 527 -24.59 -19.01 4.39
C ILE A 527 -25.40 -18.54 5.60
N GLY A 528 -24.74 -17.94 6.57
CA GLY A 528 -25.25 -17.84 7.93
C GLY A 528 -25.11 -19.14 8.70
N VAL A 529 -24.98 -19.01 10.02
CA VAL A 529 -24.81 -20.12 10.97
C VAL A 529 -25.90 -21.16 10.78
#